data_AF-A0A3Q2YA31-F1
#
_entry.id   AF-A0A3Q2YA31-F1
#
_cell.length_a   1.000
_cell.length_b   1.000
_cell.length_c   1.000
_cell.angle_alpha   90.00
_cell.angle_beta   90.00
_cell.angle_gamma   90.00
#
_symmetry.space_group_name_H-M   'P 1'
#
loop_
_entity.id
_entity.type
_entity.pdbx_description
1 polymer ?
#
loop_
_entity_poly.entity_id
_entity_poly.type
_entity_poly.pdbx_seq_one_letter_code
_entity_poly.pdbx_strand_id
1 'polypeptide(L)'
;MLLWITFFVVGLTVHVVFFLSIFDIYFTSPLVHGMTPMTTPLAPPASRLVLIVADGLRADSFFTLLPNGSSTAPYLRAIIEERGTWGVSHTRVPTESRPGHVALIAGFYEDVSSVARGWKENPVEFDSVFNESRHTWCWGSPDILAMFAKGASGDHVYTHAYPAEEQDFASTDASRLDSWVFTQVKSLFQSAKSNSTLMASLLQDQNVFFLHLLGIDTNGHAHRPMSQEYQNNIGLVDSGVAELVSVIEDFFGYDGRTAFVFTSDHGMTNWGSHGAGHPSETLTPLVAWGAGVQTPHKVTGDQFYQDGYLQDWKLEHLRRVDLNQADIAPLMASLIGVPIPVNSVGVLPVLYLNNSDLFKAECMYTNAIQILEQFKMKKKQKKETTLSCVNLGLVYYHTYDRFSLGCSVVLGFVGWTSYVVLVILKTHTSLNMHPDILKQVCLNPIRNTHYVSELHG
;
A
#
# COMPACT_ATOMS: atom_id res chain seq x y z
N MET A 1 39.90 12.32 36.80
CA MET A 1 38.88 13.24 36.26
C MET A 1 38.90 13.27 34.73
N LEU A 2 40.03 13.58 34.09
CA LEU A 2 40.16 13.63 32.63
C LEU A 2 39.77 12.31 31.93
N LEU A 3 40.24 11.17 32.43
CA LEU A 3 39.92 9.84 31.89
C LEU A 3 38.41 9.52 31.90
N TRP A 4 37.71 9.92 32.96
CA TRP A 4 36.26 9.72 33.11
C TRP A 4 35.46 10.61 32.17
N ILE A 5 35.91 11.85 31.98
CA ILE A 5 35.33 12.78 31.00
C ILE A 5 35.53 12.22 29.59
N THR A 6 36.74 11.75 29.26
CA THR A 6 37.02 11.13 27.95
C THR A 6 36.14 9.90 27.72
N PHE A 7 36.02 9.00 28.70
CA PHE A 7 35.17 7.82 28.59
C PHE A 7 33.70 8.20 28.39
N PHE A 8 33.20 9.17 29.15
CA PHE A 8 31.83 9.65 29.01
C PHE A 8 31.58 10.28 27.64
N VAL A 9 32.47 11.15 27.17
CA VAL A 9 32.34 11.82 25.86
C VAL A 9 32.37 10.79 24.73
N VAL A 10 33.32 9.85 24.74
CA VAL A 10 33.39 8.79 23.73
C VAL A 10 32.15 7.91 23.78
N GLY A 11 31.72 7.50 24.97
CA GLY A 11 30.49 6.72 25.16
C GLY A 11 29.26 7.45 24.61
N LEU A 12 29.08 8.73 24.96
CA LEU A 12 27.98 9.55 24.47
C LEU A 12 28.03 9.69 22.94
N THR A 13 29.20 9.98 22.37
CA THR A 13 29.36 10.08 20.90
C THR A 13 28.98 8.78 20.21
N VAL A 14 29.43 7.62 20.72
CA VAL A 14 29.06 6.31 20.15
C VAL A 14 27.54 6.10 20.18
N HIS A 15 26.87 6.44 21.30
CA HIS A 15 25.42 6.30 21.39
C HIS A 15 24.67 7.27 20.48
N VAL A 16 25.15 8.51 20.32
CA VAL A 16 24.59 9.47 19.37
C VAL A 16 24.74 8.96 17.94
N VAL A 17 25.90 8.41 17.58
CA VAL A 17 26.12 7.80 16.25
C VAL A 17 25.18 6.61 16.02
N PHE A 18 25.06 5.70 16.99
CA PHE A 18 24.12 4.58 16.88
C PHE A 18 22.66 5.03 16.78
N PHE A 19 22.26 6.02 17.56
CA PHE A 19 20.93 6.60 17.50
C PHE A 19 20.65 7.21 16.12
N LEU A 20 21.57 8.03 15.60
CA LEU A 20 21.45 8.60 14.25
C LEU A 20 21.43 7.52 13.16
N SER A 21 22.18 6.42 13.33
CA SER A 21 22.18 5.31 12.38
C SER A 21 20.83 4.59 12.26
N ILE A 22 20.03 4.57 13.32
CA ILE A 22 18.66 4.02 13.26
C ILE A 22 17.82 4.84 12.27
N PHE A 23 17.93 6.17 12.29
CA PHE A 23 17.22 7.02 11.33
C PHE A 23 17.75 6.85 9.91
N ASP A 24 19.06 6.74 9.72
CA ASP A 24 19.65 6.48 8.39
C ASP A 24 19.22 5.12 7.81
N ILE A 25 19.11 4.08 8.65
CA ILE A 25 18.75 2.73 8.21
C ILE A 25 17.24 2.58 7.95
N TYR A 26 16.40 3.14 8.81
CA TYR A 26 14.94 2.89 8.81
C TYR A 26 14.08 4.07 8.32
N PHE A 27 14.66 5.26 8.15
CA PHE A 27 13.93 6.47 7.74
C PHE A 27 14.56 7.12 6.51
N THR A 28 14.94 6.29 5.52
CA THR A 28 15.46 6.76 4.23
C THR A 28 14.41 6.57 3.15
N SER A 29 14.31 7.55 2.24
CA SER A 29 13.36 7.46 1.12
C SER A 29 13.67 6.23 0.22
N PRO A 30 12.67 5.44 -0.16
CA PRO A 30 12.86 4.36 -1.12
C PRO A 30 13.18 4.89 -2.53
N LEU A 31 12.83 6.15 -2.81
CA LEU A 31 12.93 6.77 -4.13
C LEU A 31 14.39 6.95 -4.56
N VAL A 32 14.60 6.65 -5.84
CA VAL A 32 15.85 6.84 -6.55
C VAL A 32 15.58 7.80 -7.70
N HIS A 33 16.51 8.71 -7.94
CA HIS A 33 16.39 9.72 -8.99
C HIS A 33 17.50 9.55 -10.04
N GLY A 34 17.26 10.08 -11.24
CA GLY A 34 18.23 10.06 -12.34
C GLY A 34 18.18 8.81 -13.22
N MET A 35 17.13 8.00 -13.12
CA MET A 35 16.88 6.88 -14.03
C MET A 35 16.15 7.34 -15.28
N THR A 36 16.35 6.63 -16.38
CA THR A 36 15.59 6.84 -17.62
C THR A 36 14.42 5.85 -17.67
N PRO A 37 13.18 6.32 -17.93
CA PRO A 37 12.04 5.43 -18.15
C PRO A 37 12.27 4.51 -19.36
N MET A 38 11.95 3.23 -19.22
CA MET A 38 12.09 2.25 -20.29
C MET A 38 10.73 1.93 -20.91
N THR A 39 10.65 1.99 -22.25
CA THR A 39 9.45 1.64 -23.03
C THR A 39 9.61 0.31 -23.75
N THR A 40 8.51 -0.44 -23.88
CA THR A 40 8.46 -1.60 -24.76
C THR A 40 8.25 -1.14 -26.21
N PRO A 41 9.04 -1.61 -27.20
CA PRO A 41 8.95 -1.16 -28.59
C PRO A 41 7.78 -1.77 -29.39
N LEU A 42 6.85 -2.46 -28.71
CA LEU A 42 5.73 -3.18 -29.33
C LEU A 42 4.41 -2.45 -29.05
N ALA A 43 3.49 -2.55 -30.00
CA ALA A 43 2.17 -1.95 -29.87
C ALA A 43 1.40 -2.56 -28.67
N PRO A 44 0.82 -1.73 -27.79
CA PRO A 44 0.08 -2.22 -26.65
C PRO A 44 -1.29 -2.80 -27.03
N PRO A 45 -1.78 -3.78 -26.28
CA PRO A 45 -3.07 -4.41 -26.54
C PRO A 45 -4.27 -3.51 -26.21
N ALA A 46 -4.13 -2.54 -25.31
CA ALA A 46 -5.17 -1.57 -24.96
C ALA A 46 -4.77 -0.15 -25.39
N SER A 47 -5.76 0.68 -25.73
CA SER A 47 -5.58 2.12 -25.90
C SER A 47 -5.89 2.88 -24.61
N ARG A 48 -6.67 2.28 -23.71
CA ARG A 48 -7.07 2.92 -22.46
C ARG A 48 -7.26 1.92 -21.33
N LEU A 49 -7.04 2.40 -20.12
CA LEU A 49 -7.15 1.64 -18.88
C LEU A 49 -8.19 2.28 -17.96
N VAL A 50 -9.04 1.45 -17.36
CA VAL A 50 -9.94 1.85 -16.29
C VAL A 50 -9.50 1.14 -15.01
N LEU A 51 -8.94 1.89 -14.07
CA LEU A 51 -8.55 1.43 -12.74
C LEU A 51 -9.65 1.78 -11.74
N ILE A 52 -10.18 0.76 -11.08
CA ILE A 52 -11.26 0.88 -10.09
C ILE A 52 -10.72 0.33 -8.77
N VAL A 53 -10.57 1.20 -7.78
CA VAL A 53 -10.10 0.84 -6.45
C VAL A 53 -11.24 1.05 -5.46
N ALA A 54 -11.73 -0.06 -4.90
CA ALA A 54 -12.77 -0.06 -3.88
C ALA A 54 -12.14 -0.13 -2.49
N ASP A 55 -11.83 1.04 -1.94
CA ASP A 55 -11.04 1.23 -0.71
C ASP A 55 -11.60 0.39 0.46
N GLY A 56 -10.71 -0.27 1.20
CA GLY A 56 -11.06 -1.10 2.35
C GLY A 56 -11.79 -2.41 2.03
N LEU A 57 -11.88 -2.82 0.75
CA LEU A 57 -12.54 -4.08 0.36
C LEU A 57 -11.66 -5.30 0.64
N ARG A 58 -12.14 -6.15 1.55
CA ARG A 58 -11.50 -7.43 1.88
C ARG A 58 -11.72 -8.49 0.79
N ALA A 59 -10.70 -9.29 0.49
CA ALA A 59 -10.82 -10.40 -0.45
C ALA A 59 -11.92 -11.41 -0.02
N ASP A 60 -12.01 -11.74 1.27
CA ASP A 60 -13.00 -12.71 1.75
C ASP A 60 -14.44 -12.20 1.62
N SER A 61 -14.69 -10.92 1.89
CA SER A 61 -16.02 -10.29 1.76
C SER A 61 -16.46 -10.19 0.30
N PHE A 62 -15.51 -10.10 -0.63
CA PHE A 62 -15.76 -10.04 -2.06
C PHE A 62 -15.99 -11.43 -2.70
N PHE A 63 -15.15 -12.41 -2.37
CA PHE A 63 -15.18 -13.72 -3.02
C PHE A 63 -16.13 -14.74 -2.38
N THR A 64 -16.41 -14.62 -1.08
CA THR A 64 -17.27 -15.56 -0.36
C THR A 64 -18.72 -15.41 -0.80
N LEU A 65 -19.38 -16.54 -1.05
CA LEU A 65 -20.81 -16.54 -1.37
C LEU A 65 -21.64 -16.32 -0.10
N LEU A 66 -22.77 -15.64 -0.26
CA LEU A 66 -23.80 -15.54 0.77
C LEU A 66 -24.37 -16.93 1.10
N PRO A 67 -25.05 -17.11 2.26
CA PRO A 67 -25.61 -18.40 2.66
C PRO A 67 -26.60 -19.03 1.67
N ASN A 68 -27.24 -18.21 0.81
CA ASN A 68 -28.13 -18.66 -0.26
C ASN A 68 -27.39 -19.06 -1.56
N GLY A 69 -26.05 -19.01 -1.57
CA GLY A 69 -25.20 -19.32 -2.71
C GLY A 69 -25.00 -18.18 -3.72
N SER A 70 -25.57 -17.00 -3.52
CA SER A 70 -25.33 -15.84 -4.41
C SER A 70 -24.07 -15.06 -4.00
N SER A 71 -23.41 -14.41 -4.95
CA SER A 71 -22.33 -13.44 -4.67
C SER A 71 -22.90 -12.06 -4.32
N THR A 72 -22.21 -11.32 -3.45
CA THR A 72 -22.47 -9.88 -3.19
C THR A 72 -22.04 -8.99 -4.36
N ALA A 73 -21.13 -9.48 -5.20
CA ALA A 73 -20.65 -8.81 -6.40
C ALA A 73 -20.91 -9.69 -7.65
N PRO A 74 -22.18 -9.93 -8.02
CA PRO A 74 -22.53 -10.85 -9.10
C PRO A 74 -21.95 -10.48 -10.47
N TYR A 75 -21.83 -9.20 -10.81
CA TYR A 75 -21.23 -8.79 -12.08
C TYR A 75 -19.74 -9.13 -12.14
N LEU A 76 -18.98 -8.76 -11.11
CA LEU A 76 -17.55 -9.06 -11.02
C LEU A 76 -17.31 -10.56 -10.85
N ARG A 77 -18.20 -11.30 -10.19
CA ARG A 77 -18.18 -12.76 -10.17
C ARG A 77 -18.32 -13.35 -11.58
N ALA A 78 -19.24 -12.82 -12.39
CA ALA A 78 -19.36 -13.23 -13.79
C ALA A 78 -18.11 -12.86 -14.61
N ILE A 79 -17.45 -11.72 -14.33
CA ILE A 79 -16.14 -11.40 -14.94
C ILE A 79 -15.14 -12.54 -14.68
N ILE A 80 -14.99 -12.92 -13.41
CA ILE A 80 -14.06 -13.97 -12.96
C ILE A 80 -14.33 -15.29 -13.67
N GLU A 81 -15.61 -15.65 -13.83
CA GLU A 81 -16.01 -16.95 -14.36
C GLU A 81 -15.96 -17.02 -15.89
N GLU A 82 -16.14 -15.89 -16.59
CA GLU A 82 -16.37 -15.88 -18.04
C GLU A 82 -15.30 -15.18 -18.87
N ARG A 83 -14.68 -14.10 -18.38
CA ARG A 83 -13.91 -13.18 -19.25
C ARG A 83 -12.64 -12.55 -18.65
N GLY A 84 -12.39 -12.70 -17.36
CA GLY A 84 -11.25 -12.08 -16.69
C GLY A 84 -10.22 -13.07 -16.12
N THR A 85 -9.10 -12.50 -15.68
CA THR A 85 -8.14 -13.16 -14.78
C THR A 85 -8.30 -12.56 -13.39
N TRP A 86 -8.10 -13.39 -12.37
CA TRP A 86 -8.39 -13.01 -11.00
C TRP A 86 -7.40 -13.62 -10.01
N GLY A 87 -7.36 -13.05 -8.81
CA GLY A 87 -6.62 -13.59 -7.68
C GLY A 87 -6.65 -12.64 -6.50
N VAL A 88 -5.69 -12.82 -5.60
CA VAL A 88 -5.47 -11.94 -4.46
C VAL A 88 -4.29 -11.03 -4.73
N SER A 89 -4.50 -9.73 -4.53
CA SER A 89 -3.43 -8.75 -4.42
C SER A 89 -2.96 -8.70 -2.96
N HIS A 90 -1.67 -8.94 -2.74
CA HIS A 90 -1.06 -8.92 -1.41
C HIS A 90 -0.51 -7.52 -1.12
N THR A 91 -1.23 -6.73 -0.32
CA THR A 91 -0.76 -5.44 0.19
C THR A 91 0.22 -5.64 1.36
N ARG A 92 0.93 -4.57 1.74
CA ARG A 92 1.96 -4.59 2.80
C ARG A 92 1.61 -3.61 3.92
N VAL A 93 2.18 -3.89 5.09
CA VAL A 93 2.11 -2.98 6.23
C VAL A 93 2.94 -1.72 5.94
N PRO A 94 2.45 -0.51 6.28
CA PRO A 94 1.14 -0.26 6.87
C PRO A 94 0.02 -0.33 5.83
N THR A 95 -1.06 -1.04 6.16
CA THR A 95 -2.27 -1.22 5.33
C THR A 95 -3.15 0.02 5.40
N GLU A 96 -2.57 1.17 5.07
CA GLU A 96 -3.22 2.48 5.01
C GLU A 96 -3.47 2.84 3.54
N SER A 97 -4.48 3.68 3.29
CA SER A 97 -4.94 3.92 1.92
C SER A 97 -3.85 4.48 1.02
N ARG A 98 -3.08 5.46 1.49
CA ARG A 98 -1.99 6.06 0.70
C ARG A 98 -0.90 5.05 0.31
N PRO A 99 -0.22 4.35 1.24
CA PRO A 99 0.77 3.33 0.88
C PRO A 99 0.24 2.29 -0.11
N GLY A 100 -1.02 1.87 0.04
CA GLY A 100 -1.67 0.93 -0.89
C GLY A 100 -1.81 1.51 -2.29
N HIS A 101 -2.30 2.75 -2.41
CA HIS A 101 -2.42 3.44 -3.70
C HIS A 101 -1.07 3.69 -4.38
N VAL A 102 -0.03 4.05 -3.62
CA VAL A 102 1.33 4.20 -4.15
C VAL A 102 1.87 2.87 -4.68
N ALA A 103 1.63 1.76 -3.98
CA ALA A 103 2.00 0.44 -4.47
C ALA A 103 1.24 0.10 -5.77
N LEU A 104 -0.08 0.33 -5.81
CA LEU A 104 -0.90 0.05 -6.99
C LEU A 104 -0.46 0.83 -8.24
N ILE A 105 -0.21 2.13 -8.09
CA ILE A 105 -0.10 3.06 -9.23
C ILE A 105 1.37 3.39 -9.57
N ALA A 106 2.25 3.43 -8.58
CA ALA A 106 3.69 3.69 -8.77
C ALA A 106 4.56 2.43 -8.61
N GLY A 107 4.00 1.33 -8.10
CA GLY A 107 4.68 0.04 -8.06
C GLY A 107 5.77 -0.07 -7.01
N PHE A 108 5.76 0.78 -5.97
CA PHE A 108 6.72 0.69 -4.87
C PHE A 108 6.03 0.83 -3.52
N TYR A 109 6.69 0.34 -2.48
CA TYR A 109 6.18 0.42 -1.11
C TYR A 109 6.82 1.61 -0.41
N GLU A 110 5.99 2.50 0.13
CA GLU A 110 6.49 3.60 0.94
C GLU A 110 7.14 3.08 2.24
N ASP A 111 8.21 3.76 2.67
CA ASP A 111 8.91 3.44 3.92
C ASP A 111 8.36 4.28 5.09
N VAL A 112 8.62 3.84 6.32
CA VAL A 112 8.21 4.44 7.60
C VAL A 112 8.66 5.90 7.73
N SER A 113 9.59 6.37 6.89
CA SER A 113 9.95 7.78 6.73
C SER A 113 8.76 8.73 6.51
N SER A 114 7.68 8.26 5.88
CA SER A 114 6.44 9.03 5.66
C SER A 114 5.55 9.15 6.92
N VAL A 115 5.78 8.34 7.97
CA VAL A 115 5.05 8.40 9.26
C VAL A 115 5.22 9.76 9.94
N ALA A 116 6.37 10.41 9.77
CA ALA A 116 6.66 11.71 10.41
C ALA A 116 5.66 12.82 10.00
N ARG A 117 4.90 12.63 8.91
CA ARG A 117 3.85 13.55 8.44
C ARG A 117 2.44 12.94 8.49
N GLY A 118 2.26 11.87 9.26
CA GLY A 118 0.97 11.19 9.43
C GLY A 118 0.38 10.66 8.12
N TRP A 119 1.22 10.35 7.12
CA TRP A 119 0.81 9.88 5.79
C TRP A 119 -0.04 10.86 4.96
N LYS A 120 -0.29 12.10 5.43
CA LYS A 120 -1.19 13.05 4.76
C LYS A 120 -0.55 13.84 3.61
N GLU A 121 0.77 13.98 3.59
CA GLU A 121 1.46 14.76 2.56
C GLU A 121 2.70 14.06 2.03
N ASN A 122 2.95 14.20 0.72
CA ASN A 122 4.14 13.65 0.09
C ASN A 122 5.35 14.59 0.25
N PRO A 123 6.45 14.17 0.90
CA PRO A 123 7.66 14.99 0.96
C PRO A 123 8.46 15.02 -0.36
N VAL A 124 8.23 14.06 -1.29
CA VAL A 124 9.03 13.91 -2.52
C VAL A 124 8.17 13.39 -3.67
N GLU A 125 8.08 14.16 -4.76
CA GLU A 125 7.41 13.74 -6.00
C GLU A 125 7.95 12.40 -6.52
N PHE A 126 7.06 11.53 -6.98
CA PHE A 126 7.40 10.22 -7.54
C PHE A 126 6.69 9.99 -8.86
N ASP A 127 7.33 9.20 -9.70
CA ASP A 127 6.79 8.75 -10.97
C ASP A 127 5.76 7.64 -10.79
N SER A 128 4.76 7.58 -11.67
CA SER A 128 3.61 6.69 -11.57
C SER A 128 3.00 6.39 -12.94
N VAL A 129 2.13 5.39 -13.05
CA VAL A 129 1.44 5.09 -14.31
C VAL A 129 0.63 6.30 -14.81
N PHE A 130 0.19 7.18 -13.92
CA PHE A 130 -0.55 8.40 -14.31
C PHE A 130 0.36 9.49 -14.87
N ASN A 131 1.61 9.55 -14.41
CA ASN A 131 2.63 10.44 -14.96
C ASN A 131 3.05 10.02 -16.36
N GLU A 132 3.14 8.72 -16.58
CA GLU A 132 3.58 8.13 -17.84
C GLU A 132 2.46 7.99 -18.88
N SER A 133 1.21 8.23 -18.47
CA SER A 133 0.04 8.21 -19.35
C SER A 133 -0.09 9.50 -20.16
N ARG A 134 -0.83 9.43 -21.28
CA ARG A 134 -1.12 10.60 -22.10
C ARG A 134 -2.09 11.54 -21.38
N HIS A 135 -3.16 11.00 -20.84
CA HIS A 135 -4.12 11.71 -20.01
C HIS A 135 -4.63 10.78 -18.91
N THR A 136 -4.81 11.34 -17.72
CA THR A 136 -5.46 10.66 -16.60
C THR A 136 -6.65 11.48 -16.12
N TRP A 137 -7.83 10.88 -16.02
CA TRP A 137 -8.97 11.45 -15.30
C TRP A 137 -9.22 10.66 -14.03
N CYS A 138 -9.21 11.35 -12.89
CA CYS A 138 -9.33 10.77 -11.56
C CYS A 138 -10.59 11.28 -10.86
N TRP A 139 -11.32 10.38 -10.20
CA TRP A 139 -12.48 10.71 -9.36
C TRP A 139 -12.41 10.05 -8.00
N GLY A 140 -12.73 10.78 -6.93
CA GLY A 140 -12.81 10.22 -5.57
C GLY A 140 -12.29 11.16 -4.48
N SER A 141 -11.57 10.61 -3.49
CA SER A 141 -11.16 11.36 -2.30
C SER A 141 -10.09 12.41 -2.62
N PRO A 142 -10.23 13.65 -2.15
CA PRO A 142 -9.20 14.68 -2.33
C PRO A 142 -7.85 14.28 -1.72
N ASP A 143 -7.83 13.44 -0.67
CA ASP A 143 -6.60 12.98 -0.02
C ASP A 143 -5.80 12.02 -0.90
N ILE A 144 -6.49 11.14 -1.63
CA ILE A 144 -5.87 10.21 -2.58
C ILE A 144 -5.54 10.90 -3.90
N LEU A 145 -6.47 11.68 -4.47
CA LEU A 145 -6.27 12.25 -5.80
C LEU A 145 -5.17 13.30 -5.83
N ALA A 146 -5.07 14.12 -4.79
CA ALA A 146 -4.10 15.21 -4.75
C ALA A 146 -2.65 14.71 -4.75
N MET A 147 -2.35 13.51 -4.24
CA MET A 147 -0.97 13.01 -4.20
C MET A 147 -0.44 12.70 -5.60
N PHE A 148 -1.29 12.19 -6.49
CA PHE A 148 -0.92 11.88 -7.87
C PHE A 148 -0.97 13.10 -8.79
N ALA A 149 -1.84 14.07 -8.52
CA ALA A 149 -1.91 15.30 -9.30
C ALA A 149 -0.79 16.29 -8.95
N LYS A 150 -0.46 16.46 -7.67
CA LYS A 150 0.67 17.33 -7.26
C LYS A 150 2.02 16.77 -7.70
N GLY A 151 2.14 15.44 -7.83
CA GLY A 151 3.34 14.77 -8.34
C GLY A 151 3.32 14.54 -9.86
N ALA A 152 2.25 14.89 -10.56
CA ALA A 152 2.14 14.72 -12.01
C ALA A 152 3.09 15.68 -12.73
N SER A 153 3.86 15.15 -13.68
CA SER A 153 4.71 15.96 -14.57
C SER A 153 3.86 16.66 -15.64
N GLY A 154 3.10 17.69 -15.26
CA GLY A 154 2.40 18.60 -16.18
C GLY A 154 0.87 18.56 -16.13
N ASP A 155 0.25 19.24 -17.11
CA ASP A 155 -1.20 19.54 -17.14
C ASP A 155 -2.05 18.44 -17.80
N HIS A 156 -1.79 17.17 -17.46
CA HIS A 156 -2.46 16.01 -18.09
C HIS A 156 -3.13 15.03 -17.10
N VAL A 157 -3.04 15.29 -15.79
CA VAL A 157 -3.74 14.55 -14.73
C VAL A 157 -4.86 15.43 -14.17
N TYR A 158 -6.10 15.07 -14.46
CA TYR A 158 -7.30 15.84 -14.10
C TYR A 158 -7.99 15.20 -12.89
N THR A 159 -8.12 15.94 -11.79
CA THR A 159 -8.74 15.43 -10.56
C THR A 159 -10.11 16.05 -10.32
N HIS A 160 -11.09 15.20 -10.06
CA HIS A 160 -12.43 15.57 -9.66
C HIS A 160 -12.72 14.96 -8.30
N ALA A 161 -12.59 15.75 -7.24
CA ALA A 161 -12.84 15.32 -5.88
C ALA A 161 -14.14 15.92 -5.34
N TYR A 162 -14.86 15.16 -4.51
CA TYR A 162 -15.90 15.72 -3.64
C TYR A 162 -15.25 16.59 -2.54
N PRO A 163 -15.99 17.53 -1.93
CA PRO A 163 -15.49 18.33 -0.81
C PRO A 163 -15.00 17.45 0.34
N ALA A 164 -13.91 17.86 1.00
CA ALA A 164 -13.31 17.07 2.07
C ALA A 164 -14.26 16.87 3.26
N GLU A 165 -15.19 17.80 3.48
CA GLU A 165 -16.22 17.74 4.51
C GLU A 165 -17.25 16.63 4.25
N GLU A 166 -17.35 16.11 3.03
CA GLU A 166 -18.23 14.99 2.71
C GLU A 166 -17.65 13.63 3.11
N GLN A 167 -16.35 13.55 3.44
CA GLN A 167 -15.67 12.39 4.04
C GLN A 167 -15.98 12.24 5.54
N ASP A 168 -17.21 12.55 5.94
CA ASP A 168 -17.64 12.38 7.33
C ASP A 168 -17.87 10.89 7.62
N PHE A 169 -16.91 10.25 8.28
CA PHE A 169 -16.98 8.86 8.73
C PHE A 169 -18.12 8.59 9.73
N ALA A 170 -18.77 9.63 10.26
CA ALA A 170 -19.97 9.51 11.10
C ALA A 170 -21.28 9.66 10.31
N SER A 171 -21.22 9.91 8.99
CA SER A 171 -22.38 9.96 8.11
C SER A 171 -23.06 8.59 8.03
N THR A 172 -24.39 8.57 8.05
CA THR A 172 -25.19 7.34 8.03
C THR A 172 -25.23 6.63 6.67
N ASP A 173 -24.75 7.26 5.59
CA ASP A 173 -24.69 6.65 4.26
C ASP A 173 -23.44 7.09 3.49
N ALA A 174 -22.36 6.32 3.66
CA ALA A 174 -21.10 6.55 2.95
C ALA A 174 -21.13 6.14 1.47
N SER A 175 -22.12 5.32 1.06
CA SER A 175 -22.22 4.80 -0.31
C SER A 175 -22.54 5.88 -1.34
N ARG A 176 -23.01 7.04 -0.88
CA ARG A 176 -23.22 8.25 -1.69
C ARG A 176 -21.93 8.75 -2.36
N LEU A 177 -20.76 8.54 -1.74
CA LEU A 177 -19.46 8.96 -2.29
C LEU A 177 -19.12 8.15 -3.54
N ASP A 178 -19.38 6.84 -3.51
CA ASP A 178 -19.18 5.96 -4.66
C ASP A 178 -20.18 6.30 -5.79
N SER A 179 -21.44 6.55 -5.42
CA SER A 179 -22.49 7.01 -6.34
C SER A 179 -22.13 8.34 -7.02
N TRP A 180 -21.50 9.26 -6.28
CA TRP A 180 -20.99 10.51 -6.82
C TRP A 180 -19.90 10.25 -7.86
N VAL A 181 -18.94 9.38 -7.57
CA VAL A 181 -17.87 9.02 -8.52
C VAL A 181 -18.45 8.45 -9.82
N PHE A 182 -19.35 7.47 -9.74
CA PHE A 182 -20.00 6.93 -10.93
C PHE A 182 -20.77 8.00 -11.73
N THR A 183 -21.45 8.93 -11.03
CA THR A 183 -22.15 10.04 -11.68
C THR A 183 -21.20 10.98 -12.41
N GLN A 184 -20.05 11.32 -11.82
CA GLN A 184 -19.07 12.19 -12.46
C GLN A 184 -18.45 11.55 -13.70
N VAL A 185 -18.15 10.26 -13.65
CA VAL A 185 -17.59 9.55 -14.81
C VAL A 185 -18.60 9.51 -15.96
N LYS A 186 -19.87 9.20 -15.67
CA LYS A 186 -20.97 9.27 -16.67
C LYS A 186 -21.11 10.68 -17.25
N SER A 187 -20.99 11.70 -16.40
CA SER A 187 -21.02 13.12 -16.82
C SER A 187 -19.88 13.48 -17.77
N LEU A 188 -18.66 12.97 -17.54
CA LEU A 188 -17.51 13.19 -18.42
C LEU A 188 -17.83 12.68 -19.85
N PHE A 189 -18.23 11.42 -19.98
CA PHE A 189 -18.53 10.83 -21.29
C PHE A 189 -19.74 11.46 -21.96
N GLN A 190 -20.74 11.91 -21.20
CA GLN A 190 -21.86 12.66 -21.75
C GLN A 190 -21.43 14.05 -22.25
N SER A 191 -20.58 14.75 -21.49
CA SER A 191 -20.06 16.07 -21.87
C SER A 191 -19.14 16.01 -23.08
N ALA A 192 -18.40 14.92 -23.25
CA ALA A 192 -17.55 14.70 -24.41
C ALA A 192 -18.34 14.71 -25.74
N LYS A 193 -19.61 14.27 -25.74
CA LYS A 193 -20.45 14.28 -26.94
C LYS A 193 -20.70 15.68 -27.53
N SER A 194 -20.60 16.73 -26.72
CA SER A 194 -20.78 18.13 -27.14
C SER A 194 -19.50 18.99 -27.03
N ASN A 195 -18.41 18.44 -26.50
CA ASN A 195 -17.12 19.11 -26.36
C ASN A 195 -16.07 18.42 -27.26
N SER A 196 -15.78 19.00 -28.42
CA SER A 196 -14.86 18.42 -29.42
C SER A 196 -13.43 18.26 -28.92
N THR A 197 -12.95 19.17 -28.07
CA THR A 197 -11.60 19.07 -27.48
C THR A 197 -11.52 17.89 -26.51
N LEU A 198 -12.51 17.75 -25.62
CA LEU A 198 -12.57 16.61 -24.70
C LEU A 198 -12.72 15.29 -25.46
N MET A 199 -13.59 15.24 -26.47
CA MET A 199 -13.73 14.08 -27.35
C MET A 199 -12.39 13.69 -27.98
N ALA A 200 -11.66 14.66 -28.52
CA ALA A 200 -10.36 14.41 -29.14
C ALA A 200 -9.35 13.81 -28.15
N SER A 201 -9.27 14.34 -26.92
CA SER A 201 -8.40 13.79 -25.88
C SER A 201 -8.79 12.37 -25.46
N LEU A 202 -10.10 12.09 -25.29
CA LEU A 202 -10.58 10.77 -24.88
C LEU A 202 -10.32 9.67 -25.93
N LEU A 203 -10.34 10.02 -27.22
CA LEU A 203 -10.10 9.10 -28.32
C LEU A 203 -8.62 8.79 -28.57
N GLN A 204 -7.69 9.45 -27.88
CA GLN A 204 -6.28 9.11 -27.94
C GLN A 204 -5.96 7.79 -27.20
N ASP A 205 -4.75 7.30 -27.40
CA ASP A 205 -4.20 6.15 -26.69
C ASP A 205 -3.49 6.54 -25.40
N GLN A 206 -3.10 5.54 -24.61
CA GLN A 206 -2.40 5.69 -23.33
C GLN A 206 -3.21 6.50 -22.31
N ASN A 207 -4.54 6.45 -22.38
CA ASN A 207 -5.43 7.13 -21.46
C ASN A 207 -5.74 6.27 -20.22
N VAL A 208 -5.85 6.90 -19.05
CA VAL A 208 -6.21 6.25 -17.79
C VAL A 208 -7.44 6.92 -17.18
N PHE A 209 -8.39 6.10 -16.74
CA PHE A 209 -9.54 6.50 -15.95
C PHE A 209 -9.41 5.87 -14.57
N PHE A 210 -9.26 6.68 -13.53
CA PHE A 210 -9.08 6.21 -12.16
C PHE A 210 -10.28 6.56 -11.30
N LEU A 211 -10.91 5.52 -10.73
CA LEU A 211 -12.04 5.64 -9.82
C LEU A 211 -11.61 5.16 -8.43
N HIS A 212 -11.59 6.08 -7.49
CA HIS A 212 -11.38 5.80 -6.08
C HIS A 212 -12.72 5.80 -5.34
N LEU A 213 -13.15 4.63 -4.87
CA LEU A 213 -14.44 4.40 -4.23
C LEU A 213 -14.23 4.19 -2.72
N LEU A 214 -14.57 5.21 -1.92
CA LEU A 214 -14.30 5.28 -0.47
C LEU A 214 -15.41 4.67 0.40
N GLY A 215 -16.59 4.41 -0.17
CA GLY A 215 -17.79 4.06 0.61
C GLY A 215 -17.65 2.75 1.40
N ILE A 216 -16.92 1.76 0.86
CA ILE A 216 -16.68 0.48 1.53
C ILE A 216 -15.82 0.64 2.78
N ASP A 217 -14.67 1.32 2.68
CA ASP A 217 -13.81 1.62 3.84
C ASP A 217 -14.56 2.38 4.93
N THR A 218 -15.28 3.45 4.55
CA THR A 218 -16.05 4.28 5.48
C THR A 218 -17.10 3.46 6.22
N ASN A 219 -17.86 2.63 5.51
CA ASN A 219 -18.81 1.71 6.14
C ASN A 219 -18.11 0.62 6.97
N GLY A 220 -16.90 0.23 6.59
CA GLY A 220 -16.04 -0.68 7.34
C GLY A 220 -15.67 -0.13 8.71
N HIS A 221 -15.24 1.13 8.79
CA HIS A 221 -14.96 1.82 10.05
C HIS A 221 -16.23 2.04 10.90
N ALA A 222 -17.30 2.52 10.28
CA ALA A 222 -18.52 2.89 11.01
C ALA A 222 -19.34 1.68 11.48
N HIS A 223 -19.49 0.66 10.62
CA HIS A 223 -20.43 -0.44 10.80
C HIS A 223 -19.77 -1.82 10.91
N ARG A 224 -18.46 -1.93 10.60
CA ARG A 224 -17.67 -3.18 10.55
C ARG A 224 -17.92 -4.01 9.28
N PRO A 225 -16.95 -4.82 8.81
CA PRO A 225 -17.06 -5.52 7.52
C PRO A 225 -18.15 -6.61 7.40
N MET A 226 -18.71 -7.06 8.54
CA MET A 226 -19.79 -8.05 8.54
C MET A 226 -21.19 -7.41 8.56
N SER A 227 -21.28 -6.08 8.56
CA SER A 227 -22.54 -5.34 8.58
C SER A 227 -23.28 -5.38 7.25
N GLN A 228 -24.58 -5.13 7.28
CA GLN A 228 -25.38 -5.06 6.06
C GLN A 228 -24.99 -3.83 5.23
N GLU A 229 -24.59 -2.74 5.87
CA GLU A 229 -24.12 -1.51 5.26
C GLU A 229 -22.86 -1.76 4.40
N TYR A 230 -21.85 -2.43 4.95
CA TYR A 230 -20.64 -2.82 4.21
C TYR A 230 -20.97 -3.75 3.04
N GLN A 231 -21.79 -4.79 3.28
CA GLN A 231 -22.15 -5.78 2.24
C GLN A 231 -23.03 -5.17 1.14
N ASN A 232 -23.95 -4.27 1.48
CA ASN A 232 -24.76 -3.53 0.51
C ASN A 232 -23.91 -2.59 -0.33
N ASN A 233 -22.88 -1.96 0.27
CA ASN A 233 -21.97 -1.09 -0.47
C ASN A 233 -21.14 -1.89 -1.49
N ILE A 234 -20.75 -3.14 -1.19
CA ILE A 234 -20.13 -4.04 -2.17
C ILE A 234 -21.07 -4.24 -3.37
N GLY A 235 -22.35 -4.54 -3.11
CA GLY A 235 -23.34 -4.72 -4.18
C GLY A 235 -23.62 -3.44 -4.98
N LEU A 236 -23.57 -2.27 -4.34
CA LEU A 236 -23.68 -0.97 -5.01
C LEU A 236 -22.49 -0.74 -5.93
N VAL A 237 -21.27 -1.00 -5.46
CA VAL A 237 -20.04 -0.88 -6.27
C VAL A 237 -20.11 -1.84 -7.45
N ASP A 238 -20.47 -3.11 -7.24
CA ASP A 238 -20.60 -4.09 -8.32
C ASP A 238 -21.59 -3.64 -9.41
N SER A 239 -22.77 -3.18 -9.01
CA SER A 239 -23.80 -2.68 -9.94
C SER A 239 -23.34 -1.41 -10.67
N GLY A 240 -22.67 -0.49 -9.96
CA GLY A 240 -22.11 0.73 -10.52
C GLY A 240 -20.99 0.44 -11.53
N VAL A 241 -20.13 -0.54 -11.25
CA VAL A 241 -19.10 -1.01 -12.19
C VAL A 241 -19.74 -1.63 -13.42
N ALA A 242 -20.81 -2.43 -13.27
CA ALA A 242 -21.53 -3.00 -14.41
C ALA A 242 -22.08 -1.93 -15.36
N GLU A 243 -22.76 -0.91 -14.81
CA GLU A 243 -23.29 0.24 -15.58
C GLU A 243 -22.15 1.03 -16.24
N LEU A 244 -21.09 1.32 -15.48
CA LEU A 244 -19.95 2.08 -15.95
C LEU A 244 -19.27 1.41 -17.16
N VAL A 245 -19.03 0.11 -17.09
CA VAL A 245 -18.42 -0.65 -18.20
C VAL A 245 -19.28 -0.52 -19.45
N SER A 246 -20.61 -0.61 -19.35
CA SER A 246 -21.50 -0.39 -20.49
C SER A 246 -21.33 1.00 -21.07
N VAL A 247 -21.34 2.05 -20.23
CA VAL A 247 -21.19 3.45 -20.68
C VAL A 247 -19.86 3.67 -21.41
N ILE A 248 -18.76 3.12 -20.88
CA ILE A 248 -17.42 3.27 -21.47
C ILE A 248 -17.34 2.53 -22.81
N GLU A 249 -17.76 1.25 -22.85
CA GLU A 249 -17.71 0.46 -24.08
C GLU A 249 -18.62 1.04 -25.17
N ASP A 250 -19.84 1.50 -24.82
CA ASP A 250 -20.75 2.19 -25.73
C ASP A 250 -20.11 3.47 -26.30
N PHE A 251 -19.44 4.26 -25.46
CA PHE A 251 -18.81 5.51 -25.88
C PHE A 251 -17.70 5.28 -26.91
N PHE A 252 -16.89 4.24 -26.72
CA PHE A 252 -15.82 3.86 -27.64
C PHE A 252 -16.28 2.92 -28.78
N GLY A 253 -17.58 2.63 -28.86
CA GLY A 253 -18.15 1.81 -29.93
C GLY A 253 -17.69 0.35 -29.89
N TYR A 254 -17.43 -0.19 -28.71
CA TYR A 254 -16.99 -1.58 -28.49
C TYR A 254 -15.74 -1.92 -29.33
N ASP A 255 -14.77 -1.00 -29.41
CA ASP A 255 -13.55 -1.17 -30.21
C ASP A 255 -12.61 -2.27 -29.69
N GLY A 256 -12.90 -2.85 -28.51
CA GLY A 256 -12.09 -3.89 -27.90
C GLY A 256 -10.72 -3.39 -27.45
N ARG A 257 -10.57 -2.08 -27.18
CA ARG A 257 -9.30 -1.42 -26.81
C ARG A 257 -9.27 -0.90 -25.38
N THR A 258 -10.23 -1.26 -24.54
CA THR A 258 -10.27 -0.90 -23.11
C THR A 258 -9.85 -2.08 -22.25
N ALA A 259 -8.90 -1.85 -21.34
CA ALA A 259 -8.56 -2.77 -20.26
C ALA A 259 -9.14 -2.26 -18.93
N PHE A 260 -9.57 -3.18 -18.08
CA PHE A 260 -10.15 -2.86 -16.77
C PHE A 260 -9.38 -3.61 -15.68
N VAL A 261 -9.12 -2.93 -14.57
CA VAL A 261 -8.52 -3.49 -13.36
C VAL A 261 -9.35 -3.06 -12.15
N PHE A 262 -9.93 -4.02 -11.44
CA PHE A 262 -10.67 -3.82 -10.20
C PHE A 262 -9.89 -4.43 -9.03
N THR A 263 -9.67 -3.64 -7.98
CA THR A 263 -8.95 -4.10 -6.78
C THR A 263 -9.28 -3.27 -5.54
N SER A 264 -8.54 -3.50 -4.46
CA SER A 264 -8.51 -2.66 -3.26
C SER A 264 -7.07 -2.39 -2.83
N ASP A 265 -6.87 -1.25 -2.17
CA ASP A 265 -5.61 -0.80 -1.57
C ASP A 265 -5.31 -1.55 -0.26
N HIS A 266 -6.32 -1.80 0.57
CA HIS A 266 -6.27 -2.68 1.72
C HIS A 266 -7.64 -3.33 2.02
N GLY A 267 -7.65 -4.25 2.97
CA GLY A 267 -8.86 -4.73 3.61
C GLY A 267 -9.06 -4.11 4.99
N MET A 268 -9.64 -4.86 5.92
CA MET A 268 -10.00 -4.36 7.25
C MET A 268 -10.10 -5.52 8.24
N THR A 269 -9.79 -5.29 9.52
CA THR A 269 -10.10 -6.24 10.59
C THR A 269 -11.61 -6.35 10.85
N ASN A 270 -12.04 -7.39 11.56
CA ASN A 270 -13.44 -7.56 11.97
C ASN A 270 -13.98 -6.43 12.86
N TRP A 271 -13.09 -5.63 13.46
CA TRP A 271 -13.46 -4.49 14.31
C TRP A 271 -13.61 -3.18 13.52
N GLY A 272 -13.40 -3.19 12.19
CA GLY A 272 -13.44 -1.97 11.38
C GLY A 272 -12.18 -1.12 11.57
N SER A 273 -11.01 -1.74 11.71
CA SER A 273 -9.72 -1.03 11.77
C SER A 273 -8.69 -1.70 10.86
N HIS A 274 -7.77 -0.91 10.30
CA HIS A 274 -6.67 -1.34 9.42
C HIS A 274 -5.37 -0.62 9.82
N GLY A 275 -4.28 -0.87 9.09
CA GLY A 275 -2.93 -0.34 9.33
C GLY A 275 -1.92 -1.41 9.78
N ALA A 276 -2.37 -2.62 10.09
CA ALA A 276 -1.58 -3.75 10.53
C ALA A 276 -1.53 -4.90 9.48
N GLY A 277 -0.93 -6.03 9.88
CA GLY A 277 -0.58 -7.13 8.98
C GLY A 277 -1.53 -8.34 9.03
N HIS A 278 -2.76 -8.19 9.52
CA HIS A 278 -3.70 -9.33 9.52
C HIS A 278 -4.10 -9.70 8.07
N PRO A 279 -4.32 -10.98 7.73
CA PRO A 279 -4.74 -11.37 6.38
C PRO A 279 -6.00 -10.65 5.88
N SER A 280 -6.95 -10.34 6.75
CA SER A 280 -8.14 -9.57 6.37
C SER A 280 -7.82 -8.11 5.99
N GLU A 281 -6.67 -7.58 6.40
CA GLU A 281 -6.16 -6.26 6.00
C GLU A 281 -5.27 -6.38 4.77
N THR A 282 -4.50 -7.48 4.64
CA THR A 282 -3.46 -7.61 3.63
C THR A 282 -3.90 -8.31 2.33
N LEU A 283 -5.01 -9.03 2.34
CA LEU A 283 -5.54 -9.74 1.17
C LEU A 283 -6.67 -8.93 0.54
N THR A 284 -6.41 -8.36 -0.63
CA THR A 284 -7.39 -7.60 -1.41
C THR A 284 -7.80 -8.35 -2.68
N PRO A 285 -9.03 -8.19 -3.17
CA PRO A 285 -9.44 -8.82 -4.42
C PRO A 285 -8.69 -8.19 -5.60
N LEU A 286 -8.44 -8.97 -6.63
CA LEU A 286 -7.97 -8.48 -7.92
C LEU A 286 -8.73 -9.18 -9.03
N VAL A 287 -9.32 -8.39 -9.93
CA VAL A 287 -9.97 -8.85 -11.15
C VAL A 287 -9.54 -7.95 -12.28
N ALA A 288 -9.01 -8.52 -13.37
CA ALA A 288 -8.69 -7.79 -14.58
C ALA A 288 -9.37 -8.42 -15.79
N TRP A 289 -9.83 -7.60 -16.73
CA TRP A 289 -10.49 -8.06 -17.95
C TRP A 289 -10.37 -7.03 -19.08
N GLY A 290 -10.82 -7.41 -20.28
CA GLY A 290 -10.80 -6.56 -21.46
C GLY A 290 -9.54 -6.73 -22.31
N ALA A 291 -9.15 -5.68 -23.02
CA ALA A 291 -8.12 -5.70 -24.03
C ALA A 291 -6.76 -6.14 -23.47
N GLY A 292 -6.20 -7.22 -24.03
CA GLY A 292 -4.89 -7.75 -23.63
C GLY A 292 -4.86 -8.55 -22.33
N VAL A 293 -5.99 -8.72 -21.66
CA VAL A 293 -6.08 -9.52 -20.43
C VAL A 293 -6.47 -10.96 -20.74
N GLN A 294 -5.93 -11.89 -19.96
CA GLN A 294 -6.19 -13.32 -20.09
C GLN A 294 -7.59 -13.73 -19.65
N THR A 295 -8.16 -14.69 -20.38
CA THR A 295 -9.47 -15.27 -20.07
C THR A 295 -9.36 -16.34 -18.98
N PRO A 296 -10.46 -16.67 -18.28
CA PRO A 296 -10.43 -17.64 -17.19
C PRO A 296 -9.89 -19.00 -17.65
N HIS A 297 -8.94 -19.55 -16.90
CA HIS A 297 -8.36 -20.86 -17.17
C HIS A 297 -8.98 -21.91 -16.27
N LYS A 298 -9.76 -22.83 -16.84
CA LYS A 298 -10.34 -23.96 -16.10
C LYS A 298 -9.26 -24.95 -15.69
N VAL A 299 -9.29 -25.37 -14.44
CA VAL A 299 -8.35 -26.35 -13.88
C VAL A 299 -9.11 -27.53 -13.28
N THR A 300 -8.52 -28.72 -13.41
CA THR A 300 -9.14 -29.99 -12.95
C THR A 300 -8.36 -30.66 -11.82
N GLY A 301 -7.26 -30.06 -11.37
CA GLY A 301 -6.39 -30.60 -10.33
C GLY A 301 -5.97 -29.53 -9.33
N ASP A 302 -5.24 -29.97 -8.30
CA ASP A 302 -4.83 -29.11 -7.20
C ASP A 302 -4.00 -27.91 -7.69
N GLN A 303 -4.35 -26.74 -7.16
CA GLN A 303 -3.60 -25.51 -7.38
C GLN A 303 -2.53 -25.34 -6.30
N PHE A 304 -1.58 -24.43 -6.52
CA PHE A 304 -0.47 -24.18 -5.59
C PHE A 304 -0.90 -23.63 -4.21
N TYR A 305 -2.14 -23.14 -4.10
CA TYR A 305 -2.66 -22.50 -2.89
C TYR A 305 -3.20 -23.53 -1.90
N GLN A 306 -2.60 -23.61 -0.70
CA GLN A 306 -2.98 -24.53 0.39
C GLN A 306 -3.71 -23.81 1.54
N ASP A 307 -4.32 -22.66 1.26
CA ASP A 307 -4.97 -21.78 2.27
C ASP A 307 -6.46 -22.10 2.49
N GLY A 308 -7.06 -22.97 1.68
CA GLY A 308 -8.48 -23.35 1.76
C GLY A 308 -9.45 -22.36 1.12
N TYR A 309 -8.97 -21.17 0.72
CA TYR A 309 -9.83 -20.11 0.20
C TYR A 309 -10.51 -20.47 -1.12
N LEU A 310 -9.86 -21.26 -1.98
CA LEU A 310 -10.46 -21.70 -3.25
C LEU A 310 -11.79 -22.45 -3.03
N GLN A 311 -11.82 -23.34 -2.04
CA GLN A 311 -13.00 -24.13 -1.69
C GLN A 311 -14.07 -23.28 -1.00
N ASP A 312 -13.66 -22.32 -0.17
CA ASP A 312 -14.58 -21.39 0.50
C ASP A 312 -15.25 -20.45 -0.51
N TRP A 313 -14.50 -19.96 -1.48
CA TRP A 313 -14.98 -19.04 -2.52
C TRP A 313 -15.69 -19.75 -3.68
N LYS A 314 -15.71 -21.09 -3.70
CA LYS A 314 -16.29 -21.90 -4.80
C LYS A 314 -15.65 -21.58 -6.16
N LEU A 315 -14.34 -21.36 -6.17
CA LEU A 315 -13.55 -20.99 -7.36
C LEU A 315 -12.43 -21.99 -7.66
N GLU A 316 -12.42 -23.16 -7.01
CA GLU A 316 -11.39 -24.19 -7.18
C GLU A 316 -11.24 -24.68 -8.63
N HIS A 317 -12.30 -24.55 -9.43
CA HIS A 317 -12.36 -24.93 -10.84
C HIS A 317 -11.73 -23.90 -11.80
N LEU A 318 -11.32 -22.73 -11.29
CA LEU A 318 -10.66 -21.67 -12.05
C LEU A 318 -9.28 -21.36 -11.46
N ARG A 319 -8.29 -21.14 -12.32
CA ARG A 319 -6.93 -20.79 -11.91
C ARG A 319 -6.92 -19.45 -11.16
N ARG A 320 -6.53 -19.48 -9.88
CA ARG A 320 -6.21 -18.29 -9.09
C ARG A 320 -4.80 -17.80 -9.45
N VAL A 321 -4.64 -16.48 -9.59
CA VAL A 321 -3.36 -15.85 -9.94
C VAL A 321 -3.10 -14.68 -9.00
N ASP A 322 -2.47 -14.99 -7.87
CA ASP A 322 -2.06 -13.98 -6.87
C ASP A 322 -0.83 -13.18 -7.33
N LEU A 323 -0.72 -11.94 -6.84
CA LEU A 323 0.42 -11.06 -7.06
C LEU A 323 0.71 -10.17 -5.84
N ASN A 324 1.89 -9.56 -5.79
CA ASN A 324 2.14 -8.49 -4.82
C ASN A 324 1.52 -7.19 -5.34
N GLN A 325 0.95 -6.36 -4.48
CA GLN A 325 0.25 -5.15 -4.92
C GLN A 325 1.06 -4.23 -5.86
N ALA A 326 2.38 -4.15 -5.66
CA ALA A 326 3.30 -3.40 -6.53
C ALA A 326 3.37 -3.91 -7.98
N ASP A 327 3.00 -5.17 -8.22
CA ASP A 327 3.00 -5.83 -9.53
C ASP A 327 1.85 -5.33 -10.43
N ILE A 328 0.86 -4.61 -9.87
CA ILE A 328 -0.25 -4.02 -10.64
C ILE A 328 0.25 -2.86 -11.51
N ALA A 329 1.21 -2.06 -11.06
CA ALA A 329 1.78 -0.97 -11.84
C ALA A 329 2.41 -1.45 -13.18
N PRO A 330 3.33 -2.44 -13.20
CA PRO A 330 3.86 -2.94 -14.47
C PRO A 330 2.82 -3.67 -15.33
N LEU A 331 1.79 -4.28 -14.73
CA LEU A 331 0.66 -4.83 -15.48
C LEU A 331 -0.07 -3.72 -16.25
N MET A 332 -0.48 -2.66 -15.54
CA MET A 332 -1.16 -1.51 -16.13
C MET A 332 -0.31 -0.86 -17.22
N ALA A 333 0.96 -0.58 -16.94
CA ALA A 333 1.88 0.03 -17.88
C ALA A 333 2.02 -0.79 -19.18
N SER A 334 2.13 -2.12 -19.05
CA SER A 334 2.25 -3.03 -20.20
C SER A 334 0.97 -3.11 -21.03
N LEU A 335 -0.21 -3.02 -20.41
CA LEU A 335 -1.49 -3.10 -21.11
C LEU A 335 -1.72 -1.91 -22.04
N ILE A 336 -1.34 -0.69 -21.62
CA ILE A 336 -1.50 0.53 -22.41
C ILE A 336 -0.21 1.02 -23.09
N GLY A 337 0.93 0.36 -22.84
CA GLY A 337 2.20 0.64 -23.51
C GLY A 337 2.85 1.95 -23.09
N VAL A 338 2.78 2.29 -21.80
CA VAL A 338 3.51 3.42 -21.21
C VAL A 338 4.75 2.89 -20.47
N PRO A 339 5.76 3.73 -20.19
CA PRO A 339 6.87 3.34 -19.32
C PRO A 339 6.39 2.75 -17.98
N ILE A 340 7.11 1.75 -17.49
CA ILE A 340 6.92 1.26 -16.12
C ILE A 340 7.49 2.34 -15.18
N PRO A 341 6.77 2.75 -14.12
CA PRO A 341 7.24 3.81 -13.23
C PRO A 341 8.66 3.56 -12.75
N VAL A 342 9.51 4.57 -12.76
CA VAL A 342 10.95 4.35 -12.68
C VAL A 342 11.42 3.75 -11.35
N ASN A 343 10.64 3.95 -10.29
CA ASN A 343 10.86 3.39 -8.96
C ASN A 343 10.08 2.10 -8.68
N SER A 344 9.35 1.57 -9.66
CA SER A 344 8.56 0.34 -9.50
C SER A 344 9.47 -0.84 -9.19
N VAL A 345 9.20 -1.53 -8.08
CA VAL A 345 9.81 -2.82 -7.72
C VAL A 345 8.92 -4.00 -8.13
N GLY A 346 7.78 -3.72 -8.76
CA GLY A 346 6.82 -4.72 -9.20
C GLY A 346 7.38 -5.60 -10.31
N VAL A 347 6.99 -6.87 -10.28
CA VAL A 347 7.33 -7.88 -11.28
C VAL A 347 6.12 -8.09 -12.18
N LEU A 348 6.31 -7.99 -13.51
CA LEU A 348 5.23 -8.14 -14.47
C LEU A 348 4.47 -9.48 -14.29
N PRO A 349 3.16 -9.46 -13.96
CA PRO A 349 2.39 -10.68 -13.77
C PRO A 349 1.93 -11.25 -15.12
N VAL A 350 2.84 -11.94 -15.81
CA VAL A 350 2.67 -12.44 -17.20
C VAL A 350 1.41 -13.30 -17.40
N LEU A 351 0.95 -13.98 -16.35
CA LEU A 351 -0.26 -14.81 -16.39
C LEU A 351 -1.55 -14.00 -16.60
N TYR A 352 -1.53 -12.70 -16.32
CA TYR A 352 -2.64 -11.79 -16.62
C TYR A 352 -2.66 -11.34 -18.09
N LEU A 353 -1.58 -11.54 -18.84
CA LEU A 353 -1.46 -11.04 -20.21
C LEU A 353 -1.90 -12.08 -21.26
N ASN A 354 -2.81 -11.67 -22.14
CA ASN A 354 -3.18 -12.39 -23.36
C ASN A 354 -2.59 -11.71 -24.59
N ASN A 355 -1.34 -12.05 -24.87
CA ASN A 355 -0.61 -11.55 -26.03
C ASN A 355 0.44 -12.58 -26.45
N SER A 356 1.10 -12.34 -27.58
CA SER A 356 2.17 -13.18 -28.11
C SER A 356 3.31 -13.37 -27.09
N ASP A 357 4.01 -14.50 -27.19
CA ASP A 357 5.17 -14.79 -26.35
C ASP A 357 6.28 -13.75 -26.53
N LEU A 358 6.42 -13.20 -27.74
CA LEU A 358 7.34 -12.09 -28.02
C LEU A 358 6.96 -10.83 -27.21
N PHE A 359 5.68 -10.44 -27.21
CA PHE A 359 5.22 -9.30 -26.43
C PHE A 359 5.49 -9.50 -24.94
N LYS A 360 5.15 -10.69 -24.41
CA LYS A 360 5.39 -11.04 -23.02
C LYS A 360 6.89 -10.97 -22.67
N ALA A 361 7.75 -11.54 -23.51
CA ALA A 361 9.18 -11.54 -23.31
C ALA A 361 9.79 -10.12 -23.32
N GLU A 362 9.36 -9.27 -24.25
CA GLU A 362 9.82 -7.88 -24.34
C GLU A 362 9.35 -7.03 -23.14
N CYS A 363 8.11 -7.19 -22.69
CA CYS A 363 7.64 -6.51 -21.48
C CYS A 363 8.38 -7.00 -20.22
N MET A 364 8.62 -8.31 -20.08
CA MET A 364 9.42 -8.87 -18.99
C MET A 364 10.86 -8.33 -19.01
N TYR A 365 11.47 -8.26 -20.20
CA TYR A 365 12.80 -7.71 -20.38
C TYR A 365 12.85 -6.23 -19.99
N THR A 366 11.89 -5.43 -20.45
CA THR A 366 11.77 -4.00 -20.11
C THR A 366 11.61 -3.81 -18.59
N ASN A 367 10.73 -4.58 -17.95
CA ASN A 367 10.56 -4.56 -16.49
C ASN A 367 11.86 -4.91 -15.74
N ALA A 368 12.58 -5.94 -16.18
CA ALA A 368 13.86 -6.32 -15.59
C ALA A 368 14.94 -5.23 -15.76
N ILE A 369 14.99 -4.56 -16.91
CA ILE A 369 15.91 -3.43 -17.12
C ILE A 369 15.56 -2.26 -16.21
N GLN A 370 14.27 -1.92 -16.04
CA GLN A 370 13.84 -0.84 -15.14
C GLN A 370 14.29 -1.09 -13.69
N ILE A 371 14.11 -2.32 -13.19
CA ILE A 371 14.58 -2.73 -11.85
C ILE A 371 16.11 -2.70 -11.77
N LEU A 372 16.81 -3.10 -12.84
CA LEU A 372 18.27 -3.07 -12.89
C LEU A 372 18.82 -1.63 -12.83
N GLU A 373 18.18 -0.67 -13.48
CA GLU A 373 18.58 0.74 -13.43
C GLU A 373 18.44 1.32 -12.02
N GLN A 374 17.38 0.98 -11.29
CA GLN A 374 17.25 1.30 -9.86
C GLN A 374 18.42 0.75 -9.04
N PHE A 375 18.75 -0.52 -9.25
CA PHE A 375 19.88 -1.16 -8.57
C PHE A 375 21.20 -0.45 -8.87
N LYS A 376 21.47 -0.11 -10.15
CA LYS A 376 22.68 0.61 -10.55
C LYS A 376 22.78 1.98 -9.88
N MET A 377 21.67 2.73 -9.83
CA MET A 377 21.64 4.05 -9.19
C MET A 377 21.82 3.95 -7.68
N LYS A 378 21.12 3.04 -6.98
CA LYS A 378 21.33 2.81 -5.54
C LYS A 378 22.76 2.36 -5.25
N LYS A 379 23.34 1.48 -6.08
CA LYS A 379 24.74 1.04 -5.94
C LYS A 379 25.72 2.21 -6.07
N LYS A 380 25.50 3.12 -7.03
CA LYS A 380 26.30 4.33 -7.20
C LYS A 380 26.19 5.24 -5.98
N GLN A 381 24.97 5.57 -5.55
CA GLN A 381 24.72 6.38 -4.37
C GLN A 381 25.40 5.80 -3.13
N LYS A 382 25.25 4.48 -2.89
CA LYS A 382 25.87 3.82 -1.74
C LYS A 382 27.40 3.85 -1.79
N LYS A 383 27.99 3.76 -2.98
CA LYS A 383 29.45 3.88 -3.16
C LYS A 383 29.94 5.30 -2.84
N GLU A 384 29.17 6.32 -3.16
CA GLU A 384 29.50 7.73 -2.90
C GLU A 384 29.32 8.12 -1.43
N THR A 385 28.29 7.58 -0.76
CA THR A 385 27.97 7.94 0.64
C THR A 385 28.65 7.07 1.69
N THR A 386 29.19 5.90 1.31
CA THR A 386 29.89 5.02 2.25
C THR A 386 31.39 5.31 2.23
N LEU A 387 31.96 5.69 3.38
CA LEU A 387 33.41 5.78 3.57
C LEU A 387 34.06 4.44 3.16
N SER A 388 35.01 4.49 2.23
CA SER A 388 35.68 3.28 1.69
C SER A 388 36.26 2.38 2.79
N CYS A 389 36.71 2.96 3.91
CA CYS A 389 37.25 2.22 5.06
C CYS A 389 36.18 1.46 5.85
N VAL A 390 34.97 2.01 5.99
CA VAL A 390 33.84 1.35 6.69
C VAL A 390 33.34 0.17 5.88
N ASN A 391 33.27 0.32 4.55
CA ASN A 391 32.87 -0.75 3.65
C ASN A 391 33.89 -1.91 3.64
N LEU A 392 35.20 -1.59 3.62
CA LEU A 392 36.26 -2.59 3.77
C LEU A 392 36.16 -3.32 5.12
N GLY A 393 35.93 -2.58 6.22
CA GLY A 393 35.78 -3.15 7.56
C GLY A 393 34.58 -4.08 7.67
N LEU A 394 33.41 -3.68 7.18
CA LEU A 394 32.20 -4.50 7.16
C LEU A 394 32.38 -5.77 6.34
N VAL A 395 32.94 -5.67 5.13
CA VAL A 395 33.24 -6.84 4.29
C VAL A 395 34.24 -7.76 5.00
N TYR A 396 35.28 -7.21 5.61
CA TYR A 396 36.25 -8.00 6.36
C TYR A 396 35.60 -8.79 7.52
N TYR A 397 34.82 -8.13 8.37
CA TYR A 397 34.14 -8.81 9.48
C TYR A 397 33.08 -9.81 8.99
N HIS A 398 32.29 -9.48 7.96
CA HIS A 398 31.29 -10.39 7.42
C HIS A 398 31.87 -11.62 6.72
N THR A 399 33.05 -11.50 6.10
CA THR A 399 33.69 -12.57 5.32
C THR A 399 34.65 -13.39 6.17
N TYR A 400 35.39 -12.76 7.10
CA TYR A 400 36.52 -13.41 7.78
C TYR A 400 36.37 -13.53 9.30
N ASP A 401 35.52 -12.72 9.96
CA ASP A 401 35.42 -12.76 11.43
C ASP A 401 34.02 -12.42 11.97
N ARG A 402 33.03 -13.21 11.54
CA ARG A 402 31.63 -13.11 12.01
C ARG A 402 31.50 -13.39 13.51
N PHE A 403 32.39 -14.21 14.07
CA PHE A 403 32.37 -14.59 15.47
C PHE A 403 32.75 -13.40 16.36
N SER A 404 33.84 -12.69 16.07
CA SER A 404 34.23 -11.50 16.85
C SER A 404 33.20 -10.37 16.75
N LEU A 405 32.57 -10.20 15.58
CA LEU A 405 31.47 -9.24 15.42
C LEU A 405 30.27 -9.63 16.31
N GLY A 406 29.85 -10.89 16.28
CA GLY A 406 28.78 -11.41 17.12
C GLY A 406 29.08 -11.26 18.62
N CYS A 407 30.29 -11.62 19.05
CA CYS A 407 30.72 -11.47 20.45
C CYS A 407 30.72 -10.00 20.88
N SER A 408 31.20 -9.08 20.05
CA SER A 408 31.24 -7.65 20.37
C SER A 408 29.84 -7.06 20.56
N VAL A 409 28.89 -7.44 19.70
CA VAL A 409 27.49 -7.01 19.80
C VAL A 409 26.84 -7.58 21.07
N VAL A 410 27.00 -8.89 21.32
CA VAL A 410 26.42 -9.56 22.50
C VAL A 410 26.97 -8.98 23.80
N LEU A 411 28.29 -8.79 23.91
CA LEU A 411 28.92 -8.19 25.09
C LEU A 411 28.47 -6.75 25.32
N GLY A 412 28.26 -5.98 24.24
CA GLY A 412 27.68 -4.64 24.32
C GLY A 412 26.28 -4.63 24.93
N PHE A 413 25.38 -5.49 24.45
CA PHE A 413 24.02 -5.61 24.99
C PHE A 413 23.99 -6.10 26.44
N VAL A 414 24.79 -7.12 26.77
CA VAL A 414 24.88 -7.65 28.15
C VAL A 414 25.41 -6.58 29.11
N GLY A 415 26.44 -5.83 28.70
CA GLY A 415 26.98 -4.73 29.47
C GLY A 415 25.95 -3.63 29.74
N TRP A 416 25.21 -3.22 28.72
CA TRP A 416 24.16 -2.20 28.85
C TRP A 416 23.01 -2.67 29.75
N THR A 417 22.56 -3.91 29.55
CA THR A 417 21.48 -4.51 30.36
C THR A 417 21.88 -4.60 31.82
N SER A 418 23.12 -5.03 32.09
CA SER A 418 23.67 -5.13 33.44
C SER A 418 23.80 -3.75 34.10
N TYR A 419 24.22 -2.72 33.36
CA TYR A 419 24.27 -1.35 33.85
C TYR A 419 22.88 -0.81 34.23
N VAL A 420 21.88 -1.00 33.37
CA VAL A 420 20.49 -0.61 33.66
C VAL A 420 19.95 -1.32 34.88
N VAL A 421 20.14 -2.64 34.98
CA VAL A 421 19.72 -3.42 36.15
C VAL A 421 20.38 -2.88 37.42
N LEU A 422 21.68 -2.59 37.39
CA LEU A 422 22.40 -2.00 38.54
C LEU A 422 21.86 -0.61 38.91
N VAL A 423 21.53 0.23 37.93
CA VAL A 423 20.91 1.54 38.17
C VAL A 423 19.53 1.39 38.79
N ILE A 424 18.68 0.51 38.25
CA ILE A 424 17.34 0.25 38.79
C ILE A 424 17.44 -0.27 40.22
N LEU A 425 18.31 -1.24 40.49
CA LEU A 425 18.57 -1.74 41.84
C LEU A 425 19.04 -0.60 42.75
N LYS A 426 20.00 0.22 42.33
CA LYS A 426 20.51 1.34 43.14
C LYS A 426 19.46 2.43 43.43
N THR A 427 18.54 2.68 42.51
CA THR A 427 17.62 3.84 42.55
C THR A 427 16.23 3.47 43.08
N HIS A 428 15.79 2.22 42.87
CA HIS A 428 14.43 1.76 43.17
C HIS A 428 14.37 0.57 44.12
N THR A 429 15.51 0.03 44.57
CA THR A 429 15.53 -0.89 45.69
C THR A 429 16.27 -0.27 46.86
N SER A 430 15.76 -0.47 48.08
CA SER A 430 16.30 0.08 49.33
C SER A 430 17.68 -0.47 49.72
N LEU A 431 18.39 -1.12 48.80
CA LEU A 431 19.67 -1.81 49.02
C LEU A 431 20.83 -0.86 49.38
N ASN A 432 20.67 0.45 49.18
CA ASN A 432 21.65 1.48 49.57
C ASN A 432 21.19 2.41 50.71
N MET A 433 20.10 2.09 51.42
CA MET A 433 19.73 2.85 52.62
C MET A 433 20.74 2.57 53.73
N HIS A 434 21.44 3.61 54.20
CA HIS A 434 22.27 3.53 55.40
C HIS A 434 21.40 3.05 56.59
N PRO A 435 21.86 2.11 57.43
CA PRO A 435 21.06 1.49 58.49
C PRO A 435 20.49 2.46 59.54
N ASP A 436 20.88 3.74 59.52
CA ASP A 436 20.42 4.76 60.47
C ASP A 436 19.06 5.38 60.12
N ILE A 437 18.59 5.31 58.86
CA ILE A 437 17.30 5.89 58.46
C ILE A 437 16.12 4.95 58.76
N LEU A 438 16.36 3.63 58.76
CA LEU A 438 15.36 2.63 59.19
C LEU A 438 15.02 2.74 60.69
N LYS A 439 15.90 3.30 61.51
CA LYS A 439 15.62 3.55 62.94
C LYS A 439 14.75 4.77 63.21
N GLN A 440 14.69 5.76 62.30
CA GLN A 440 13.85 6.94 62.50
C GLN A 440 12.37 6.69 62.18
N VAL A 441 12.05 5.74 61.29
CA VAL A 441 10.65 5.43 60.94
C VAL A 441 9.98 4.52 61.98
N CYS A 442 10.75 3.70 62.72
CA CYS A 442 10.20 2.77 63.72
C CYS A 442 10.11 3.30 65.16
N LEU A 443 10.51 4.54 65.45
CA LEU A 443 10.62 5.05 66.84
C LEU A 443 9.74 6.26 67.20
N ASN A 444 8.70 6.60 66.42
CA ASN A 444 7.71 7.59 66.84
C ASN A 444 6.29 7.02 66.93
N PRO A 445 5.95 6.30 68.01
CA PRO A 445 4.57 6.19 68.44
C PRO A 445 4.19 7.41 69.30
N ILE A 446 3.15 8.12 68.86
CA ILE A 446 2.28 9.00 69.66
C ILE A 446 2.78 10.44 69.90
N ARG A 447 2.21 11.38 69.12
CA ARG A 447 1.65 12.62 69.68
C ARG A 447 0.45 13.13 68.87
N ASN A 448 -0.66 13.26 69.59
CA ASN A 448 -1.82 14.12 69.36
C ASN A 448 -2.94 13.66 68.43
N THR A 449 -3.88 12.94 69.05
CA THR A 449 -5.31 13.28 69.10
C THR A 449 -5.66 14.72 68.71
N HIS A 450 -6.49 14.91 67.69
CA HIS A 450 -7.81 15.59 67.78
C HIS A 450 -8.48 15.70 66.39
N TYR A 451 -9.82 15.57 66.42
CA TYR A 451 -10.82 15.82 65.36
C TYR A 451 -11.15 14.72 64.35
N VAL A 452 -12.17 13.93 64.71
CA VAL A 452 -13.20 13.43 63.79
C VAL A 452 -14.56 13.87 64.33
N SER A 453 -15.26 14.72 63.57
CA SER A 453 -16.73 14.74 63.52
C SER A 453 -17.18 15.61 62.34
N GLU A 454 -18.16 15.10 61.59
CA GLU A 454 -18.97 15.74 60.53
C GLU A 454 -18.30 15.81 59.13
N LEU A 455 -18.90 15.44 58.00
CA LEU A 455 -20.30 15.27 57.62
C LEU A 455 -20.52 14.07 56.68
N HIS A 456 -21.62 13.35 56.90
CA HIS A 456 -22.50 12.90 55.82
C HIS A 456 -23.41 14.07 55.45
N GLY A 457 -23.60 14.27 54.15
CA GLY A 457 -24.51 15.23 53.52
C GLY A 457 -24.33 15.14 52.02
#